data_AF-A0A444UPI2-F1
#
_entry.id   AF-A0A444UPI2-F1
#
_cell.length_a   1.000
_cell.length_b   1.000
_cell.length_c   1.000
_cell.angle_alpha   90.00
_cell.angle_beta   90.00
_cell.angle_gamma   90.00
#
_symmetry.space_group_name_H-M   'P 1'
#
loop_
_entity.id
_entity.type
_entity.pdbx_description
1 polymer ?
#
loop_
_entity_poly.entity_id
_entity_poly.type
_entity_poly.pdbx_seq_one_letter_code
_entity_poly.pdbx_strand_id
1 'polypeptide(L)'
;MFRRGLAQVETCPYAKCRKRETPAHIFWECDVAGSVWLSVSVFLNRFADTAKMTAETVLYGPAGGIATSTAKCVWRVINVVKQILWEGRNVCVYHKQELDTITATRRSQTLNKDFVILDIRTLGKDKACTDWRIVGLQDVKI
;
A
#
# COMPACT_ATOMS: atom_id res chain seq x y z
N MET A 1 -2.76 -6.31 -18.86
CA MET A 1 -2.77 -4.83 -18.81
C MET A 1 -2.62 -4.24 -20.20
N PHE A 2 -1.52 -4.50 -20.93
CA PHE A 2 -1.31 -4.00 -22.29
C PHE A 2 -2.41 -4.38 -23.31
N ARG A 3 -2.76 -5.67 -23.43
CA ARG A 3 -3.85 -6.14 -24.32
C ARG A 3 -5.24 -5.59 -24.02
N ARG A 4 -5.45 -4.96 -22.85
CA ARG A 4 -6.73 -4.35 -22.44
C ARG A 4 -6.66 -2.83 -22.45
N GLY A 5 -5.62 -2.22 -23.04
CA GLY A 5 -5.43 -0.77 -23.10
C GLY A 5 -5.09 -0.09 -21.77
N LEU A 6 -4.93 -0.87 -20.69
CA LEU A 6 -4.60 -0.36 -19.35
C LEU A 6 -3.10 -0.10 -19.17
N ALA A 7 -2.27 -0.53 -20.13
CA ALA A 7 -0.85 -0.16 -20.20
C ALA A 7 -0.46 0.19 -21.63
N GLN A 8 0.28 1.29 -21.81
CA GLN A 8 0.78 1.76 -23.11
C GLN A 8 2.08 1.05 -23.55
N VAL A 9 2.74 0.31 -22.65
CA VAL A 9 3.99 -0.41 -22.88
C VAL A 9 3.94 -1.78 -22.21
N GLU A 10 4.68 -2.75 -22.74
CA GLU A 10 4.78 -4.10 -22.14
C GLU A 10 5.79 -4.14 -20.99
N THR A 11 6.63 -3.12 -20.85
CA THR A 11 7.66 -2.99 -19.81
C THR A 11 7.22 -2.08 -18.68
N CYS A 12 7.71 -2.36 -17.48
CA CYS A 12 7.52 -1.52 -16.31
C CYS A 12 7.92 -0.06 -16.61
N PRO A 13 7.10 0.94 -16.25
CA PRO A 13 7.37 2.33 -16.61
C PRO A 13 8.29 3.05 -15.63
N TYR A 14 8.69 2.42 -14.53
CA TYR A 14 9.69 2.99 -13.63
C TYR A 14 11.08 2.94 -14.27
N ALA A 15 11.76 4.07 -14.35
CA ALA A 15 12.97 4.26 -15.17
C ALA A 15 14.07 3.19 -15.02
N LYS A 16 14.24 2.65 -13.80
CA LYS A 16 15.26 1.63 -13.48
C LYS A 16 14.76 0.19 -13.64
N CYS A 17 13.45 -0.01 -13.81
CA CYS A 17 12.85 -1.33 -13.94
C CYS A 17 12.61 -1.67 -15.41
N ARG A 18 13.23 -2.75 -15.90
CA ARG A 18 13.07 -3.24 -17.29
C ARG A 18 12.27 -4.54 -17.40
N LYS A 19 11.62 -4.95 -16.30
CA LYS A 19 10.80 -6.16 -16.27
C LYS A 19 9.45 -5.93 -16.95
N ARG A 20 8.74 -7.02 -17.27
CA ARG A 20 7.40 -6.97 -17.86
C ARG A 20 6.39 -6.31 -16.90
N GLU A 21 5.54 -5.44 -17.42
CA GLU A 21 4.46 -4.83 -16.65
C GLU A 21 3.31 -5.83 -16.45
N THR A 22 3.09 -6.23 -15.21
CA THR A 22 1.93 -7.01 -14.74
C THR A 22 1.38 -6.41 -13.45
N PRO A 23 0.13 -6.71 -13.05
CA PRO A 23 -0.39 -6.25 -11.75
C PRO A 23 0.47 -6.73 -10.57
N ALA A 24 0.89 -8.00 -10.59
CA ALA A 24 1.78 -8.55 -9.57
C ALA A 24 3.12 -7.80 -9.53
N HIS A 25 3.67 -7.48 -10.70
CA HIS A 25 4.91 -6.73 -10.80
C HIS A 25 4.79 -5.32 -10.23
N ILE A 26 3.82 -4.54 -10.70
CA ILE A 26 3.63 -3.13 -10.29
C ILE A 26 3.31 -3.01 -8.80
N PHE A 27 2.51 -3.92 -8.25
CA PHE A 27 2.05 -3.81 -6.87
C PHE A 27 2.90 -4.55 -5.85
N TRP A 28 3.78 -5.47 -6.25
CA TRP A 28 4.53 -6.29 -5.31
C TRP A 28 5.99 -6.53 -5.70
N GLU A 29 6.26 -7.07 -6.90
CA GLU A 29 7.58 -7.59 -7.25
C GLU A 29 8.60 -6.51 -7.69
N CYS A 30 8.14 -5.30 -7.99
CA CYS A 30 9.00 -4.20 -8.40
C CYS A 30 9.77 -3.62 -7.19
N ASP A 31 11.04 -3.26 -7.37
CA ASP A 31 11.87 -2.66 -6.30
C ASP A 31 11.28 -1.33 -5.80
N VAL A 32 10.62 -0.57 -6.68
CA VAL A 32 9.85 0.63 -6.33
C VAL A 32 8.68 0.28 -5.42
N ALA A 33 7.94 -0.79 -5.75
CA ALA A 33 6.88 -1.30 -4.88
C ALA A 33 7.45 -1.72 -3.53
N GLY A 34 8.57 -2.47 -3.52
CA GLY A 34 9.27 -2.87 -2.30
C GLY A 34 9.64 -1.69 -1.41
N SER A 35 10.10 -0.58 -1.99
CA SER A 35 10.43 0.65 -1.24
C SER A 35 9.20 1.25 -0.56
N VAL A 36 8.06 1.30 -1.25
CA VAL A 36 6.80 1.81 -0.67
C VAL A 36 6.25 0.84 0.39
N TRP A 37 6.32 -0.48 0.17
CA TRP A 37 5.93 -1.48 1.16
C TRP A 37 6.77 -1.42 2.43
N LEU A 38 8.09 -1.24 2.30
CA LEU A 38 8.99 -1.09 3.43
C LEU A 38 8.56 0.07 4.34
N SER A 39 8.09 1.18 3.75
CA SER A 39 7.65 2.36 4.51
C SER A 39 6.43 2.15 5.39
N VAL A 40 5.61 1.14 5.07
CA VAL A 40 4.40 0.78 5.84
C VAL A 40 4.55 -0.57 6.55
N SER A 41 5.68 -1.25 6.39
CA SER A 41 5.92 -2.59 6.95
C SER A 41 5.78 -2.61 8.48
N VAL A 42 6.30 -1.58 9.17
CA VAL A 42 6.16 -1.41 10.62
C VAL A 42 4.69 -1.33 11.04
N PHE A 43 3.87 -0.68 10.22
CA PHE A 43 2.44 -0.54 10.48
C PHE A 43 1.69 -1.86 10.20
N LEU A 44 2.01 -2.53 9.09
CA LEU A 44 1.42 -3.82 8.72
C LEU A 44 1.79 -4.95 9.68
N ASN A 45 3.03 -4.98 10.17
CA ASN A 45 3.54 -5.99 11.10
C ASN A 45 2.76 -6.03 12.43
N ARG A 46 1.99 -4.99 12.75
CA ARG A 46 1.05 -5.01 13.88
C ARG A 46 -0.10 -5.98 13.66
N PHE A 47 -0.49 -6.23 12.41
CA PHE A 47 -1.68 -6.98 12.04
C PHE A 47 -1.37 -8.33 11.38
N ALA A 48 -0.37 -8.35 10.51
CA ALA A 48 0.02 -9.48 9.71
C ALA A 48 1.53 -9.55 9.61
N ASP A 49 2.08 -10.76 9.63
CA ASP A 49 3.50 -10.97 9.34
C ASP A 49 3.76 -10.61 7.88
N THR A 50 4.36 -9.44 7.64
CA THR A 50 4.65 -8.96 6.28
C THR A 50 5.56 -9.90 5.51
N ALA A 51 6.34 -10.75 6.20
CA ALA A 51 7.17 -11.77 5.56
C ALA A 51 6.34 -12.90 4.91
N LYS A 52 5.06 -13.04 5.29
CA LYS A 52 4.12 -14.02 4.70
C LYS A 52 3.22 -13.42 3.63
N MET A 53 3.32 -12.11 3.38
CA MET A 53 2.54 -11.49 2.31
C MET A 53 3.03 -11.97 0.94
N THR A 54 2.08 -12.23 0.06
CA THR A 54 2.32 -12.66 -1.32
C THR A 54 1.69 -11.67 -2.30
N ALA A 55 2.09 -11.74 -3.57
CA ALA A 55 1.42 -10.99 -4.64
C ALA A 55 -0.09 -11.27 -4.68
N GLU A 56 -0.52 -12.51 -4.42
CA GLU A 56 -1.94 -12.88 -4.34
C GLU A 56 -2.65 -12.17 -3.20
N THR A 57 -2.03 -12.10 -2.02
CA THR A 57 -2.57 -11.38 -0.86
C THR A 57 -2.74 -9.89 -1.16
N VAL A 58 -1.78 -9.29 -1.86
CA VAL A 58 -1.83 -7.88 -2.27
C VAL A 58 -2.91 -7.64 -3.33
N LEU A 59 -3.04 -8.54 -4.29
CA LEU A 59 -3.98 -8.38 -5.40
C LEU A 59 -5.43 -8.63 -4.97
N TYR A 60 -5.65 -9.68 -4.18
CA TYR A 60 -6.98 -10.23 -3.91
C TYR A 60 -7.42 -10.13 -2.44
N GLY A 61 -6.48 -9.84 -1.53
CA GLY A 61 -6.76 -9.65 -0.12
C GLY A 61 -6.26 -10.76 0.78
N PRO A 62 -6.27 -10.52 2.10
CA PRO A 62 -5.90 -11.52 3.09
C PRO A 62 -6.78 -12.77 2.95
N ALA A 63 -6.16 -13.94 3.01
CA ALA A 63 -6.87 -15.22 3.06
C ALA A 63 -7.73 -15.34 4.34
N GLY A 64 -8.67 -16.28 4.35
CA GLY A 64 -9.52 -16.55 5.51
C GLY A 64 -8.72 -16.88 6.78
N GLY A 65 -9.33 -16.69 7.95
CA GLY A 65 -8.71 -16.98 9.26
C GLY A 65 -8.19 -15.75 10.02
N ILE A 66 -8.37 -14.54 9.47
CA ILE A 66 -8.08 -13.28 10.17
C ILE A 66 -9.39 -12.65 10.66
N ALA A 67 -9.40 -12.08 11.87
CA ALA A 67 -10.55 -11.36 12.40
C ALA A 67 -10.96 -10.21 11.47
N THR A 68 -12.27 -10.03 11.26
CA THR A 68 -12.82 -9.08 10.27
C THR A 68 -12.31 -7.65 10.44
N SER A 69 -12.15 -7.14 11.67
CA SER A 69 -11.61 -5.79 11.90
C SER A 69 -10.13 -5.68 11.53
N THR A 70 -9.33 -6.70 11.87
CA THR A 70 -7.92 -6.79 11.46
C THR A 70 -7.79 -6.89 9.94
N ALA A 71 -8.60 -7.73 9.29
CA ALA A 71 -8.62 -7.87 7.84
C ALA A 71 -8.98 -6.54 7.14
N LYS A 72 -9.93 -5.77 7.69
CA LYS A 72 -10.26 -4.42 7.20
C LYS A 72 -9.08 -3.46 7.29
N CYS A 73 -8.39 -3.41 8.43
CA CYS A 73 -7.22 -2.55 8.62
C CYS A 73 -6.09 -2.91 7.65
N VAL A 74 -5.74 -4.19 7.57
CA VAL A 74 -4.74 -4.71 6.61
C VAL A 74 -5.12 -4.35 5.18
N TRP A 75 -6.36 -4.60 4.78
CA TRP A 75 -6.82 -4.33 3.42
C TRP A 75 -6.82 -2.84 3.10
N ARG A 76 -7.13 -1.96 4.06
CA ARG A 76 -7.00 -0.50 3.87
C ARG A 76 -5.55 -0.11 3.57
N VAL A 77 -4.59 -0.60 4.34
CA VAL A 77 -3.17 -0.31 4.11
C VAL A 77 -2.72 -0.80 2.74
N ILE A 78 -3.11 -2.03 2.38
CA ILE A 78 -2.82 -2.60 1.06
C ILE A 78 -3.37 -1.70 -0.06
N ASN A 79 -4.60 -1.21 0.08
CA ASN A 79 -5.20 -0.35 -0.93
C ASN A 79 -4.55 1.03 -1.02
N VAL A 80 -4.10 1.62 0.10
CA VAL A 80 -3.30 2.86 0.07
C VAL A 80 -2.03 2.65 -0.74
N VAL A 81 -1.28 1.58 -0.48
CA VAL A 81 -0.05 1.29 -1.22
C VAL A 81 -0.35 1.06 -2.71
N LYS A 82 -1.39 0.27 -3.03
CA LYS A 82 -1.81 0.05 -4.43
C LYS A 82 -2.19 1.35 -5.11
N GLN A 83 -2.92 2.24 -4.44
CA GLN A 83 -3.28 3.55 -4.99
C GLN A 83 -2.02 4.37 -5.30
N ILE A 84 -1.10 4.49 -4.35
CA ILE A 84 0.15 5.25 -4.54
C ILE A 84 0.98 4.69 -5.69
N LEU A 85 1.13 3.37 -5.77
CA LEU A 85 1.87 2.72 -6.85
C LEU A 85 1.17 2.88 -8.21
N TRP A 86 -0.16 2.82 -8.23
CA TRP A 86 -0.92 3.04 -9.46
C TRP A 86 -0.81 4.48 -9.96
N GLU A 87 -0.93 5.45 -9.07
CA GLU A 87 -0.78 6.86 -9.40
C GLU A 87 0.66 7.19 -9.83
N GLY A 88 1.66 6.66 -9.13
CA GLY A 88 3.06 6.81 -9.52
C GLY A 88 3.35 6.21 -10.89
N ARG A 89 2.78 5.04 -11.17
CA ARG A 89 2.81 4.43 -12.51
C ARG A 89 2.17 5.34 -13.56
N ASN A 90 1.05 5.99 -13.25
CA ASN A 90 0.38 6.92 -14.17
C ASN A 90 1.20 8.19 -14.42
N VAL A 91 1.93 8.69 -13.43
CA VAL A 91 2.91 9.78 -13.60
C VAL A 91 3.99 9.40 -14.61
N CYS A 92 4.57 8.21 -14.49
CA CYS A 92 5.55 7.72 -15.46
C CYS A 92 4.96 7.58 -16.87
N VAL A 93 3.75 7.03 -16.99
CA VAL A 93 3.18 6.69 -18.31
C VAL A 93 2.59 7.90 -19.02
N TYR A 94 1.78 8.72 -18.34
CA TYR A 94 1.03 9.81 -18.95
C TYR A 94 1.74 11.15 -18.85
N HIS A 95 2.47 11.39 -17.75
CA HIS A 95 3.20 12.65 -17.54
C HIS A 95 4.68 12.56 -17.91
N LYS A 96 5.19 11.37 -18.26
CA LYS A 96 6.59 11.12 -18.65
C LYS A 96 7.60 11.62 -17.61
N GLN A 97 7.19 11.55 -16.34
CA GLN A 97 8.00 11.96 -15.18
C GLN A 97 8.44 10.74 -14.39
N GLU A 98 9.63 10.82 -13.78
CA GLU A 98 10.06 9.78 -12.85
C GLU A 98 9.27 9.88 -11.54
N LEU A 99 8.93 8.73 -10.97
CA LEU A 99 8.34 8.68 -9.63
C LEU A 99 9.40 9.03 -8.59
N ASP A 100 9.17 10.10 -7.82
CA ASP A 100 9.90 10.31 -6.57
C ASP A 100 9.39 9.34 -5.49
N THR A 101 10.22 8.34 -5.19
CA THR A 101 9.92 7.29 -4.21
C THR A 101 9.84 7.83 -2.79
N ILE A 102 10.49 8.96 -2.48
CA ILE A 102 10.41 9.60 -1.16
C ILE A 102 9.03 10.21 -0.98
N THR A 103 8.55 10.97 -1.96
CA THR A 103 7.19 11.54 -1.94
C THR A 103 6.13 10.44 -1.90
N ALA A 104 6.27 9.38 -2.71
CA ALA A 104 5.34 8.24 -2.68
C ALA A 104 5.28 7.58 -1.30
N THR A 105 6.44 7.36 -0.69
CA THR A 105 6.58 6.81 0.67
C THR A 105 5.90 7.69 1.72
N ARG A 106 6.22 8.99 1.74
CA ARG A 106 5.61 9.93 2.70
C ARG A 106 4.10 9.98 2.56
N ARG A 107 3.61 10.03 1.32
CA ARG A 107 2.17 10.07 1.05
C ARG A 107 1.47 8.79 1.49
N SER A 108 2.08 7.61 1.28
CA SER A 108 1.59 6.34 1.82
C SER A 108 1.46 6.38 3.34
N GLN A 109 2.46 6.89 4.04
CA GLN A 109 2.43 7.02 5.51
C GLN A 109 1.34 8.01 5.97
N THR A 110 1.22 9.18 5.32
CA THR A 110 0.19 10.18 5.64
C THR A 110 -1.21 9.61 5.47
N LEU A 111 -1.52 8.99 4.32
CA LEU A 111 -2.85 8.43 4.07
C LEU A 111 -3.22 7.33 5.08
N ASN A 112 -2.25 6.48 5.46
CA ASN A 112 -2.49 5.48 6.51
C ASN A 112 -2.79 6.12 7.86
N LYS A 113 -2.11 7.20 8.24
CA LYS A 113 -2.42 7.97 9.47
C LYS A 113 -3.81 8.62 9.38
N ASP A 114 -4.17 9.17 8.23
CA ASP A 114 -5.48 9.80 8.03
C ASP A 114 -6.62 8.79 8.25
N PHE A 115 -6.46 7.53 7.83
CA PHE A 115 -7.44 6.48 8.11
C PHE A 115 -7.57 6.18 9.61
N VAL A 116 -6.47 6.17 10.36
CA VAL A 116 -6.52 6.02 11.82
C VAL A 116 -7.29 7.19 12.44
N ILE A 117 -7.00 8.43 12.03
CA ILE A 117 -7.69 9.63 12.54
C ILE A 117 -9.18 9.59 12.17
N LEU A 118 -9.52 9.17 10.96
CA LEU A 118 -10.91 9.03 10.52
C LEU A 118 -11.66 7.98 11.35
N ASP A 119 -11.04 6.84 11.62
CA ASP A 119 -11.65 5.80 12.45
C ASP A 119 -11.79 6.25 13.91
N ILE A 120 -10.84 7.02 14.46
CA ILE A 120 -10.99 7.65 15.79
C ILE A 120 -12.22 8.56 15.81
N ARG A 121 -12.42 9.37 14.76
CA ARG A 121 -13.56 10.29 14.66
C ARG A 121 -14.91 9.57 14.48
N THR A 122 -14.92 8.44 13.78
CA THR A 122 -16.17 7.74 13.39
C THR A 122 -16.56 6.61 14.33
N LEU A 123 -15.59 5.87 14.87
CA LEU A 123 -15.79 4.71 15.73
C LEU A 123 -15.56 5.02 17.22
N GLY A 124 -14.97 6.17 17.53
CA GLY A 124 -14.47 6.51 18.86
C GLY A 124 -13.05 6.00 19.11
N LYS A 125 -12.33 6.69 19.99
CA LYS A 125 -10.91 6.46 20.27
C LYS A 125 -10.60 5.01 20.69
N ASP A 126 -11.36 4.45 21.62
CA ASP A 126 -11.05 3.14 22.21
C ASP A 126 -11.18 2.00 21.19
N LYS A 127 -12.25 2.05 20.40
CA LYS A 127 -12.49 1.08 19.32
C LYS A 127 -11.44 1.21 18.22
N ALA A 128 -11.14 2.43 17.78
CA ALA A 128 -10.11 2.66 16.76
C ALA A 128 -8.72 2.21 17.24
N CYS A 129 -8.34 2.49 18.49
CA CYS A 129 -7.08 2.01 19.06
C CYS A 129 -7.02 0.48 19.11
N THR A 130 -8.13 -0.18 19.43
CA THR A 130 -8.22 -1.65 19.44
C THR A 130 -8.10 -2.22 18.03
N ASP A 131 -8.88 -1.70 17.07
CA ASP A 131 -8.87 -2.16 15.68
C ASP A 131 -7.50 -1.95 15.03
N TRP A 132 -6.85 -0.81 15.29
CA TRP A 132 -5.51 -0.48 14.77
C TRP A 132 -4.35 -0.95 15.65
N ARG A 133 -4.62 -1.68 16.75
CA ARG A 133 -3.62 -2.19 17.71
C ARG A 133 -2.62 -1.09 18.15
N ILE A 134 -3.13 0.11 18.42
CA ILE A 134 -2.34 1.27 18.85
C ILE A 134 -2.19 1.21 20.37
N VAL A 135 -0.95 0.99 20.84
CA VAL A 135 -0.66 0.84 22.27
C VAL A 135 -0.41 2.21 22.95
N GLY A 136 -0.18 3.28 22.18
CA GLY A 136 -0.15 4.66 22.69
C GLY A 136 -0.20 5.73 21.59
N LEU A 137 -0.71 6.93 21.92
CA LEU A 137 -0.83 8.07 20.99
C LEU A 137 0.52 8.55 20.42
N GLN A 138 1.65 8.16 21.03
CA GLN A 138 2.99 8.46 20.52
C GLN A 138 3.30 7.72 19.20
N ASP A 139 2.60 6.63 18.90
CA ASP A 139 2.66 5.93 17.60
C ASP A 139 1.91 6.68 16.48
N VAL A 140 1.10 7.67 16.84
CA VAL A 140 0.29 8.50 15.95
C VAL A 140 0.74 9.95 16.09
N LYS A 141 2.06 10.21 16.09
CA LYS A 141 2.53 11.61 16.04
C LYS A 141 2.07 12.24 14.72
N ILE A 142 1.12 13.17 14.88
CA ILE A 142 0.62 14.17 13.93
C ILE A 142 1.75 15.16 13.65
#